data_AF-A0A2H1WFL8-F1
#
_entry.id   AF-A0A2H1WFL8-F1
#
_cell.length_a   1.000
_cell.length_b   1.000
_cell.length_c   1.000
_cell.angle_alpha   90.00
_cell.angle_beta   90.00
_cell.angle_gamma   90.00
#
_symmetry.space_group_name_H-M   'P 1'
#
loop_
_entity.id
_entity.type
_entity.pdbx_description
1 polymer ?
#
loop_
_entity_poly.entity_id
_entity_poly.type
_entity_poly.pdbx_seq_one_letter_code
_entity_poly.pdbx_strand_id
1 'polypeptide(L)'
;MADEAKGEGPEDIDTIGIYVGKRNAEGDRHGEGWAHLPNGDYYTGCYCRGQRNGKGLYVFKNAARYEGEWRRAMKYGVGRMVYPDGSRYEGDWRHDVKQGFGAYYYPNGDIYEGAWFKGKRHGLGTYLFAEYQVKFMGTWVEGTIQGPGQIIYPRYRYHGSWLKGKPKGPGCFVFDTNCMQHGFYLLIKDPANMEFGEGEEEKEEKEAKDDMRMEEEEAEEFDETAGKVATWRARNVTAYMAEFLPQEPVPLPVHDSVPSLTDESCVLTELQFDQPSISPEEEGGDDNDSWLLHRQQFLEETEQKDADKA
;
A
#
# COMPACT_ATOMS: atom_id res chain seq x y z
N MET A 1 -57.68 -43.13 -10.72
CA MET A 1 -56.29 -43.58 -10.93
C MET A 1 -55.97 -43.24 -12.37
N ALA A 2 -55.08 -42.32 -12.71
CA ALA A 2 -53.82 -42.02 -12.08
C ALA A 2 -53.54 -40.50 -12.02
N ASP A 3 -52.88 -40.11 -10.93
CA ASP A 3 -52.08 -38.90 -10.78
C ASP A 3 -50.94 -38.89 -11.81
N GLU A 4 -50.74 -37.78 -12.50
CA GLU A 4 -49.46 -37.47 -13.14
C GLU A 4 -48.91 -36.20 -12.49
N ALA A 5 -47.99 -36.41 -11.56
CA ALA A 5 -47.19 -35.37 -10.93
C ALA A 5 -46.31 -34.70 -11.98
N LYS A 6 -46.48 -33.39 -12.15
CA LYS A 6 -45.55 -32.54 -12.89
C LYS A 6 -44.24 -32.47 -12.11
N GLY A 7 -43.18 -33.02 -12.69
CA GLY A 7 -41.82 -32.89 -12.20
C GLY A 7 -41.42 -31.41 -12.13
N GLU A 8 -40.95 -31.03 -10.95
CA GLU A 8 -40.41 -29.72 -10.61
C GLU A 8 -39.21 -29.39 -11.52
N GLY A 9 -39.16 -28.14 -11.97
CA GLY A 9 -38.11 -27.63 -12.87
C GLY A 9 -36.73 -27.64 -12.20
N PRO A 10 -35.66 -27.52 -12.99
CA PRO A 10 -34.31 -27.51 -12.46
C PRO A 10 -34.16 -26.31 -11.51
N GLU A 11 -33.79 -26.62 -10.28
CA GLU A 11 -33.40 -25.66 -9.25
C GLU A 11 -32.41 -24.66 -9.86
N ASP A 12 -32.76 -23.38 -9.81
CA ASP A 12 -31.85 -22.28 -10.13
C ASP A 12 -30.65 -22.39 -9.18
N ILE A 13 -29.59 -23.02 -9.66
CA ILE A 13 -28.31 -23.12 -8.97
C ILE A 13 -27.86 -21.68 -8.74
N ASP A 14 -27.99 -21.24 -7.49
CA ASP A 14 -27.70 -19.90 -7.00
C ASP A 14 -26.26 -19.50 -7.38
N THR A 15 -26.11 -18.95 -8.58
CA THR A 15 -24.82 -18.71 -9.26
C THR A 15 -24.05 -17.58 -8.57
N ILE A 16 -24.66 -16.96 -7.55
CA ILE A 16 -24.21 -15.77 -6.84
C ILE A 16 -23.51 -16.11 -5.51
N GLY A 17 -23.53 -17.38 -5.09
CA GLY A 17 -22.90 -17.87 -3.86
C GLY A 17 -23.73 -17.58 -2.59
N ILE A 18 -23.39 -18.24 -1.49
CA ILE A 18 -24.12 -18.11 -0.21
C ILE A 18 -23.89 -16.72 0.35
N TYR A 19 -24.96 -15.99 0.69
CA TYR A 19 -24.91 -14.70 1.37
C TYR A 19 -25.84 -14.66 2.57
N VAL A 20 -25.32 -14.20 3.71
CA VAL A 20 -26.07 -13.95 4.94
C VAL A 20 -25.79 -12.52 5.40
N GLY A 21 -26.83 -11.69 5.42
CA GLY A 21 -26.71 -10.29 5.80
C GLY A 21 -27.95 -9.49 5.45
N LYS A 22 -27.88 -8.18 5.71
CA LYS A 22 -28.96 -7.24 5.39
C LYS A 22 -29.16 -7.14 3.85
N ARG A 23 -30.37 -6.77 3.44
CA ARG A 23 -30.77 -6.56 2.04
C ARG A 23 -31.60 -5.28 1.92
N ASN A 24 -31.56 -4.62 0.76
CA ASN A 24 -32.42 -3.47 0.46
C ASN A 24 -33.82 -3.92 -0.02
N ALA A 25 -34.69 -2.96 -0.34
CA ALA A 25 -36.06 -3.22 -0.82
C ALA A 25 -36.09 -3.98 -2.15
N GLU A 26 -35.05 -3.81 -2.98
CA GLU A 26 -34.87 -4.52 -4.26
C GLU A 26 -34.37 -5.97 -4.08
N GLY A 27 -33.99 -6.36 -2.87
CA GLY A 27 -33.46 -7.70 -2.57
C GLY A 27 -31.95 -7.85 -2.77
N ASP A 28 -31.24 -6.80 -3.18
CA ASP A 28 -29.79 -6.76 -3.27
C ASP A 28 -29.11 -6.80 -1.90
N ARG A 29 -27.86 -7.26 -1.87
CA ARG A 29 -26.99 -7.21 -0.68
C ARG A 29 -26.80 -5.75 -0.26
N HIS A 30 -27.09 -5.42 0.99
CA HIS A 30 -26.97 -4.05 1.50
C HIS A 30 -26.70 -4.03 3.01
N GLY A 31 -25.81 -3.17 3.48
CA GLY A 31 -25.37 -3.15 4.88
C GLY A 31 -24.37 -4.27 5.20
N GLU A 32 -24.24 -4.62 6.47
CA GLU A 32 -23.31 -5.67 6.91
C GLU A 32 -23.79 -7.07 6.55
N GLY A 33 -22.85 -7.90 6.12
CA GLY A 33 -23.08 -9.31 5.82
C GLY A 33 -21.80 -10.07 5.55
N TRP A 34 -21.95 -11.36 5.26
CA TRP A 34 -20.86 -12.20 4.78
C TRP A 34 -21.32 -13.08 3.61
N ALA A 35 -20.38 -13.44 2.74
CA ALA A 35 -20.60 -14.25 1.57
C ALA A 35 -19.51 -15.31 1.37
N HIS A 36 -19.92 -16.52 1.00
CA HIS A 36 -19.07 -17.46 0.29
C HIS A 36 -19.29 -17.27 -1.20
N LEU A 37 -18.26 -16.79 -1.88
CA LEU A 37 -18.31 -16.44 -3.29
C LEU A 37 -18.19 -17.70 -4.16
N PRO A 38 -18.76 -17.71 -5.38
CA PRO A 38 -18.71 -18.88 -6.27
C PRO A 38 -17.29 -19.35 -6.61
N ASN A 39 -16.31 -18.45 -6.55
CA ASN A 39 -14.90 -18.75 -6.80
C ASN A 39 -14.18 -19.42 -5.61
N GLY A 40 -14.88 -19.62 -4.47
CA GLY A 40 -14.34 -20.18 -3.24
C GLY A 40 -13.71 -19.14 -2.30
N ASP A 41 -13.78 -17.86 -2.64
CA ASP A 41 -13.36 -16.78 -1.75
C ASP A 41 -14.43 -16.52 -0.67
N TYR A 42 -14.02 -15.86 0.41
CA TYR A 42 -14.90 -15.44 1.49
C TYR A 42 -14.81 -13.94 1.67
N TYR A 43 -15.95 -13.29 1.87
CA TYR A 43 -16.01 -11.88 2.22
C TYR A 43 -16.91 -11.66 3.43
N THR A 44 -16.51 -10.76 4.31
CA THR A 44 -17.36 -10.22 5.37
C THR A 44 -17.16 -8.72 5.45
N GLY A 45 -18.25 -7.97 5.52
CA GLY A 45 -18.20 -6.51 5.54
C GLY A 45 -19.45 -5.87 4.98
N CYS A 46 -19.31 -4.59 4.62
CA CYS A 46 -20.41 -3.78 4.14
C CYS A 46 -20.65 -3.97 2.64
N TYR A 47 -21.94 -4.05 2.28
CA TYR A 47 -22.44 -4.05 0.92
C TYR A 47 -23.29 -2.80 0.66
N CYS A 48 -23.27 -2.30 -0.57
CA CYS A 48 -24.19 -1.29 -1.06
C CYS A 48 -24.62 -1.66 -2.48
N ARG A 49 -25.94 -1.87 -2.68
CA ARG A 49 -26.55 -2.23 -3.97
C ARG A 49 -25.86 -3.41 -4.63
N GLY A 50 -25.68 -4.49 -3.87
CA GLY A 50 -25.06 -5.73 -4.35
C GLY A 50 -23.53 -5.73 -4.38
N GLN A 51 -22.88 -4.57 -4.26
CA GLN A 51 -21.42 -4.44 -4.36
C GLN A 51 -20.77 -4.27 -2.98
N ARG A 52 -19.54 -4.80 -2.81
CA ARG A 52 -18.73 -4.55 -1.61
C ARG A 52 -18.41 -3.07 -1.52
N ASN A 53 -18.71 -2.44 -0.39
CA ASN A 53 -18.55 -0.99 -0.20
C ASN A 53 -18.40 -0.66 1.29
N GLY A 54 -17.44 0.19 1.66
CA GLY A 54 -17.07 0.45 3.05
C GLY A 54 -16.04 -0.55 3.57
N LYS A 55 -15.98 -0.74 4.89
CA LYS A 55 -15.00 -1.64 5.51
C LYS A 55 -15.37 -3.11 5.29
N GLY A 56 -14.35 -3.94 5.05
CA GLY A 56 -14.55 -5.38 4.95
C GLY A 56 -13.25 -6.18 4.86
N LEU A 57 -13.37 -7.45 5.23
CA LEU A 57 -12.35 -8.48 5.12
C LEU A 57 -12.68 -9.40 3.94
N TYR A 58 -11.71 -9.58 3.06
CA TYR A 58 -11.76 -10.51 1.95
C TYR A 58 -10.66 -11.55 2.10
N VAL A 59 -11.03 -12.82 2.13
CA VAL A 59 -10.13 -13.96 2.21
C VAL A 59 -10.18 -14.68 0.87
N PHE A 60 -9.07 -14.63 0.16
CA PHE A 60 -8.92 -15.29 -1.13
C PHE A 60 -8.71 -16.80 -0.92
N LYS A 61 -9.15 -17.61 -1.87
CA LYS A 61 -8.92 -19.06 -1.91
C LYS A 61 -7.44 -19.44 -1.87
N ASN A 62 -6.58 -18.57 -2.40
CA ASN A 62 -5.12 -18.72 -2.33
C ASN A 62 -4.52 -18.38 -0.95
N ALA A 63 -5.36 -18.17 0.07
CA ALA A 63 -5.02 -17.76 1.44
C ALA A 63 -4.55 -16.31 1.62
N ALA A 64 -4.47 -15.50 0.56
CA ALA A 64 -4.26 -14.07 0.70
C ALA A 64 -5.45 -13.42 1.41
N ARG A 65 -5.21 -12.29 2.09
CA ARG A 65 -6.25 -11.60 2.89
C ARG A 65 -6.14 -10.10 2.71
N TYR A 66 -7.24 -9.45 2.38
CA TYR A 66 -7.34 -8.00 2.37
C TYR A 66 -8.33 -7.55 3.45
N GLU A 67 -7.88 -6.67 4.32
CA GLU A 67 -8.70 -5.99 5.31
C GLU A 67 -8.60 -4.49 5.07
N GLY A 68 -9.69 -3.83 4.72
CA GLY A 68 -9.64 -2.41 4.43
C GLY A 68 -10.93 -1.86 3.87
N GLU A 69 -10.82 -0.68 3.28
CA GLU A 69 -11.95 -0.03 2.63
C GLU A 69 -12.16 -0.58 1.21
N TRP A 70 -13.44 -0.63 0.84
CA TRP A 70 -13.93 -1.09 -0.45
C TRP A 70 -14.81 0.00 -1.04
N ARG A 71 -14.78 0.11 -2.36
CA ARG A 71 -15.60 1.05 -3.10
C ARG A 71 -15.94 0.45 -4.45
N ARG A 72 -17.24 0.27 -4.73
CA ARG A 72 -17.73 -0.37 -5.97
C ARG A 72 -17.02 -1.70 -6.25
N ALA A 73 -16.92 -2.54 -5.22
CA ALA A 73 -16.27 -3.84 -5.26
C ALA A 73 -14.75 -3.85 -5.54
N MET A 74 -14.08 -2.70 -5.54
CA MET A 74 -12.61 -2.56 -5.63
C MET A 74 -12.03 -2.13 -4.27
N LYS A 75 -10.78 -2.51 -3.97
CA LYS A 75 -10.03 -1.97 -2.83
C LYS A 75 -9.82 -0.48 -3.02
N TYR A 76 -10.02 0.28 -1.95
CA TYR A 76 -9.92 1.73 -1.94
C TYR A 76 -9.49 2.20 -0.55
N GLY A 77 -9.01 3.43 -0.41
CA GLY A 77 -8.69 4.04 0.89
C GLY A 77 -7.58 3.28 1.62
N VAL A 78 -7.65 3.24 2.95
CA VAL A 78 -6.65 2.55 3.77
C VAL A 78 -6.96 1.04 3.83
N GLY A 79 -5.95 0.22 3.59
CA GLY A 79 -6.09 -1.23 3.62
C GLY A 79 -4.80 -1.99 3.87
N ARG A 80 -4.96 -3.19 4.43
CA ARG A 80 -3.92 -4.15 4.75
C ARG A 80 -4.11 -5.42 3.93
N MET A 81 -3.12 -5.75 3.11
CA MET A 81 -3.07 -6.98 2.32
C MET A 81 -1.97 -7.89 2.86
N VAL A 82 -2.32 -9.10 3.25
CA VAL A 82 -1.38 -10.17 3.63
C VAL A 82 -1.37 -11.20 2.53
N TYR A 83 -0.17 -11.54 2.04
CA TYR A 83 0.03 -12.49 0.96
C TYR A 83 0.44 -13.87 1.50
N PRO A 84 0.26 -14.95 0.72
CA PRO A 84 0.56 -16.31 1.17
C PRO A 84 2.05 -16.57 1.43
N ASP A 85 2.93 -15.80 0.80
CA ASP A 85 4.38 -15.84 1.00
C ASP A 85 4.82 -15.19 2.34
N GLY A 86 3.88 -14.64 3.12
CA GLY A 86 4.14 -13.93 4.36
C GLY A 86 4.44 -12.45 4.18
N SER A 87 4.56 -11.97 2.94
CA SER A 87 4.68 -10.53 2.69
C SER A 87 3.37 -9.83 3.01
N ARG A 88 3.44 -8.53 3.33
CA ARG A 88 2.24 -7.73 3.54
C ARG A 88 2.43 -6.29 3.09
N TYR A 89 1.33 -5.67 2.67
CA TYR A 89 1.24 -4.26 2.39
C TYR A 89 0.23 -3.60 3.32
N GLU A 90 0.57 -2.45 3.86
CA GLU A 90 -0.28 -1.61 4.70
C GLU A 90 -0.20 -0.19 4.15
N GLY A 91 -1.31 0.36 3.65
CA GLY A 91 -1.30 1.71 3.09
C GLY A 91 -2.51 2.03 2.24
N ASP A 92 -2.33 3.03 1.40
CA ASP A 92 -3.37 3.57 0.53
C ASP A 92 -3.59 2.69 -0.71
N TRP A 93 -4.85 2.54 -1.08
CA TRP A 93 -5.35 1.80 -2.23
C TRP A 93 -6.26 2.67 -3.09
N ARG A 94 -6.17 2.50 -4.41
CA ARG A 94 -7.09 3.11 -5.36
C ARG A 94 -7.34 2.14 -6.51
N HIS A 95 -8.61 1.79 -6.75
CA HIS A 95 -9.03 0.89 -7.83
C HIS A 95 -8.24 -0.43 -7.85
N ASP A 96 -8.17 -1.13 -6.71
CA ASP A 96 -7.43 -2.40 -6.54
C ASP A 96 -5.89 -2.31 -6.61
N VAL A 97 -5.34 -1.11 -6.78
CA VAL A 97 -3.91 -0.85 -6.94
C VAL A 97 -3.35 -0.07 -5.75
N LYS A 98 -2.11 -0.39 -5.34
CA LYS A 98 -1.38 0.36 -4.29
C LYS A 98 -1.05 1.76 -4.82
N GLN A 99 -1.51 2.80 -4.14
CA GLN A 99 -1.37 4.18 -4.59
C GLN A 99 -1.50 5.14 -3.41
N GLY A 100 -0.62 6.13 -3.30
CA GLY A 100 -0.55 7.02 -2.13
C GLY A 100 0.63 6.64 -1.24
N PHE A 101 0.49 6.72 0.08
CA PHE A 101 1.54 6.31 1.02
C PHE A 101 1.29 4.89 1.53
N GLY A 102 2.36 4.12 1.71
CA GLY A 102 2.24 2.77 2.25
C GLY A 102 3.56 2.10 2.59
N ALA A 103 3.47 1.09 3.45
CA ALA A 103 4.55 0.22 3.85
C ALA A 103 4.37 -1.18 3.26
N TYR A 104 5.43 -1.74 2.69
CA TYR A 104 5.51 -3.12 2.25
C TYR A 104 6.58 -3.84 3.05
N TYR A 105 6.19 -4.95 3.66
CA TYR A 105 7.05 -5.82 4.44
C TYR A 105 7.28 -7.10 3.66
N TYR A 106 8.54 -7.35 3.32
CA TYR A 106 8.95 -8.48 2.52
C TYR A 106 9.20 -9.71 3.40
N PRO A 107 9.13 -10.94 2.85
CA PRO A 107 9.35 -12.17 3.62
C PRO A 107 10.77 -12.29 4.17
N ASN A 108 11.75 -11.67 3.51
CA ASN A 108 13.15 -11.61 3.96
C ASN A 108 13.37 -10.61 5.13
N GLY A 109 12.32 -9.94 5.59
CA GLY A 109 12.37 -8.92 6.64
C GLY A 109 12.61 -7.51 6.13
N ASP A 110 12.90 -7.33 4.84
CA ASP A 110 13.07 -6.00 4.27
C ASP A 110 11.77 -5.20 4.37
N ILE A 111 11.90 -3.88 4.45
CA ILE A 111 10.76 -2.98 4.59
C ILE A 111 10.92 -1.83 3.61
N TYR A 112 9.93 -1.62 2.76
CA TYR A 112 9.77 -0.37 2.04
C TYR A 112 8.68 0.46 2.72
N GLU A 113 8.95 1.73 2.96
CA GLU A 113 7.97 2.70 3.45
C GLU A 113 8.09 3.97 2.62
N GLY A 114 7.02 4.36 1.93
CA GLY A 114 7.08 5.51 1.05
C GLY A 114 5.87 5.65 0.15
N ALA A 115 6.04 6.46 -0.88
CA ALA A 115 5.00 6.71 -1.86
C ALA A 115 4.90 5.59 -2.91
N TRP A 116 3.67 5.34 -3.35
CA TRP A 116 3.28 4.33 -4.32
C TRP A 116 2.46 4.97 -5.43
N PHE A 117 2.72 4.55 -6.65
CA PHE A 117 1.95 4.97 -7.82
C PHE A 117 1.80 3.81 -8.78
N LYS A 118 0.56 3.53 -9.20
CA LYS A 118 0.21 2.40 -10.09
C LYS A 118 0.84 1.06 -9.65
N GLY A 119 0.86 0.79 -8.34
CA GLY A 119 1.37 -0.47 -7.80
C GLY A 119 2.90 -0.55 -7.66
N LYS A 120 3.63 0.46 -8.13
CA LYS A 120 5.10 0.54 -8.05
C LYS A 120 5.52 1.56 -6.97
N ARG A 121 6.70 1.34 -6.38
CA ARG A 121 7.37 2.33 -5.51
C ARG A 121 7.67 3.58 -6.32
N HIS A 122 7.21 4.75 -5.90
CA HIS A 122 7.33 5.98 -6.69
C HIS A 122 7.31 7.21 -5.79
N GLY A 123 8.20 8.17 -5.99
CA GLY A 123 8.35 9.34 -5.13
C GLY A 123 9.36 9.11 -4.01
N LEU A 124 9.14 9.74 -2.85
CA LEU A 124 10.03 9.56 -1.71
C LEU A 124 9.76 8.24 -1.01
N GLY A 125 10.82 7.52 -0.67
CA GLY A 125 10.71 6.28 0.06
C GLY A 125 11.98 5.88 0.78
N THR A 126 11.76 5.12 1.85
CA THR A 126 12.76 4.46 2.67
C THR A 126 12.72 2.97 2.36
N TYR A 127 13.88 2.36 2.18
CA TYR A 127 14.01 0.90 2.09
C TYR A 127 15.02 0.42 3.13
N LEU A 128 14.59 -0.48 4.02
CA LEU A 128 15.42 -1.17 5.00
C LEU A 128 15.80 -2.54 4.45
N PHE A 129 17.09 -2.77 4.27
CA PHE A 129 17.67 -4.08 4.03
C PHE A 129 17.92 -4.74 5.40
N ALA A 130 17.06 -5.68 5.79
CA ALA A 130 17.06 -6.26 7.12
C ALA A 130 18.30 -7.13 7.37
N GLU A 131 18.76 -7.87 6.37
CA GLU A 131 19.94 -8.72 6.47
C GLU A 131 21.21 -7.92 6.83
N TYR A 132 21.41 -6.77 6.18
CA TYR A 132 22.61 -5.95 6.32
C TYR A 132 22.46 -4.80 7.31
N GLN A 133 21.25 -4.56 7.83
CA GLN A 133 20.91 -3.38 8.63
C GLN A 133 21.29 -2.07 7.90
N VAL A 134 21.05 -2.06 6.59
CA VAL A 134 21.33 -0.91 5.71
C VAL A 134 20.02 -0.24 5.36
N LYS A 135 19.99 1.10 5.39
CA LYS A 135 18.80 1.88 5.06
C LYS A 135 19.07 2.76 3.85
N PHE A 136 18.27 2.65 2.81
CA PHE A 136 18.22 3.61 1.72
C PHE A 136 17.07 4.61 1.95
N MET A 137 17.31 5.89 1.71
CA MET A 137 16.31 6.95 1.74
C MET A 137 16.51 7.83 0.52
N GLY A 138 15.51 7.95 -0.35
CA GLY A 138 15.70 8.71 -1.58
C GLY A 138 14.49 8.70 -2.49
N THR A 139 14.74 9.14 -3.72
CA THR A 139 13.73 9.15 -4.78
C THR A 139 13.66 7.80 -5.49
N TRP A 140 12.43 7.34 -5.70
CA TRP A 140 12.05 6.13 -6.42
C TRP A 140 11.24 6.51 -7.65
N VAL A 141 11.54 5.90 -8.79
CA VAL A 141 10.79 6.06 -10.03
C VAL A 141 10.51 4.66 -10.56
N GLU A 142 9.23 4.33 -10.64
CA GLU A 142 8.74 3.05 -11.18
C GLU A 142 9.41 1.80 -10.58
N GLY A 143 9.56 1.78 -9.26
CA GLY A 143 10.16 0.65 -8.56
C GLY A 143 11.68 0.70 -8.50
N THR A 144 12.33 1.66 -9.14
CA THR A 144 13.80 1.77 -9.22
C THR A 144 14.30 3.02 -8.51
N ILE A 145 15.46 2.91 -7.85
CA ILE A 145 16.10 4.07 -7.21
C ILE A 145 16.65 5.01 -8.28
N GLN A 146 16.23 6.28 -8.26
CA GLN A 146 16.63 7.29 -9.24
C GLN A 146 16.55 8.69 -8.65
N GLY A 147 17.57 9.51 -8.88
CA GLY A 147 17.66 10.86 -8.34
C GLY A 147 18.46 10.93 -7.04
N PRO A 148 18.33 12.02 -6.27
CA PRO A 148 19.02 12.19 -4.99
C PRO A 148 18.60 11.12 -3.97
N GLY A 149 19.55 10.68 -3.16
CA GLY A 149 19.30 9.74 -2.08
C GLY A 149 20.52 9.47 -1.21
N GLN A 150 20.27 8.95 -0.03
CA GLN A 150 21.28 8.52 0.92
C GLN A 150 21.13 7.03 1.25
N ILE A 151 22.25 6.34 1.35
CA ILE A 151 22.33 4.97 1.88
C ILE A 151 23.15 5.01 3.16
N ILE A 152 22.58 4.44 4.21
CA ILE A 152 23.08 4.50 5.58
C ILE A 152 23.52 3.10 5.97
N TYR A 153 24.82 2.96 6.18
CA TYR A 153 25.46 1.78 6.77
C TYR A 153 25.70 2.03 8.27
N PRO A 154 25.98 0.98 9.06
CA PRO A 154 26.18 1.13 10.50
C PRO A 154 27.28 2.12 10.92
N ARG A 155 28.32 2.34 10.10
CA ARG A 155 29.49 3.19 10.44
C ARG A 155 29.66 4.42 9.55
N TYR A 156 28.98 4.44 8.41
CA TYR A 156 29.11 5.51 7.43
C TYR A 156 27.85 5.62 6.61
N ARG A 157 27.65 6.77 5.98
CA ARG A 157 26.56 6.97 5.02
C ARG A 157 27.10 7.57 3.75
N TYR A 158 26.54 7.14 2.62
CA TYR A 158 26.77 7.78 1.34
C TYR A 158 25.55 8.61 0.97
N HIS A 159 25.77 9.85 0.57
CA HIS A 159 24.76 10.75 0.04
C HIS A 159 25.19 11.16 -1.36
N GLY A 160 24.31 11.01 -2.35
CA GLY A 160 24.57 11.43 -3.72
C GLY A 160 23.38 11.19 -4.63
N SER A 161 23.65 11.22 -5.93
CA SER A 161 22.64 10.93 -6.94
C SER A 161 22.72 9.49 -7.43
N TRP A 162 21.59 8.97 -7.85
CA TRP A 162 21.39 7.60 -8.31
C TRP A 162 20.73 7.57 -9.67
N LEU A 163 21.08 6.59 -10.48
CA LEU A 163 20.46 6.32 -11.77
C LEU A 163 20.29 4.81 -11.92
N LYS A 164 19.05 4.36 -12.05
CA LYS A 164 18.69 2.93 -12.18
C LYS A 164 19.38 2.04 -11.12
N GLY A 165 19.31 2.45 -9.86
CA GLY A 165 19.94 1.72 -8.73
C GLY A 165 21.46 1.89 -8.59
N LYS A 166 22.14 2.55 -9.53
CA LYS A 166 23.59 2.76 -9.50
C LYS A 166 23.92 4.20 -9.09
N PRO A 167 24.91 4.43 -8.21
CA PRO A 167 25.30 5.78 -7.86
C PRO A 167 25.95 6.48 -9.07
N LYS A 168 25.66 7.77 -9.26
CA LYS A 168 26.10 8.57 -10.42
C LYS A 168 26.36 10.01 -10.01
N GLY A 169 27.41 10.61 -10.58
CA GLY A 169 27.69 12.04 -10.41
C GLY A 169 28.24 12.36 -9.02
N PRO A 170 28.08 13.59 -8.53
CA PRO A 170 28.65 14.00 -7.25
C PRO A 170 28.01 13.24 -6.08
N GLY A 171 28.84 12.93 -5.09
CA GLY A 171 28.38 12.37 -3.82
C GLY A 171 29.43 12.53 -2.74
N CYS A 172 29.06 12.16 -1.52
CA CYS A 172 29.95 12.19 -0.37
C CYS A 172 29.68 11.00 0.55
N PHE A 173 30.75 10.49 1.15
CA PHE A 173 30.71 9.59 2.29
C PHE A 173 30.92 10.40 3.56
N VAL A 174 30.06 10.19 4.55
CA VAL A 174 30.21 10.75 5.90
C VAL A 174 30.43 9.60 6.86
N PHE A 175 31.53 9.68 7.60
CA PHE A 175 31.95 8.67 8.58
C PHE A 175 31.61 9.13 10.00
N ASP A 176 31.48 8.17 10.92
CA ASP A 176 31.32 8.41 12.37
C ASP A 176 32.48 9.22 12.97
N THR A 177 33.68 9.16 12.39
CA THR A 177 34.86 9.94 12.80
C THR A 177 34.79 11.44 12.44
N ASN A 178 33.63 11.96 12.06
CA ASN A 178 33.42 13.35 11.63
C ASN A 178 34.29 13.77 10.41
N CYS A 179 34.73 12.78 9.62
CA CYS A 179 35.38 13.00 8.34
C CYS A 179 34.36 12.84 7.20
N MET A 180 34.58 13.57 6.11
CA MET A 180 33.82 13.47 4.88
C MET A 180 34.77 13.19 3.72
N GLN A 181 34.41 12.24 2.86
CA GLN A 181 35.09 12.02 1.59
C GLN A 181 34.13 12.37 0.47
N HIS A 182 34.48 13.38 -0.33
CA HIS A 182 33.65 13.81 -1.44
C HIS A 182 34.33 13.51 -2.78
N GLY A 183 33.50 13.20 -3.77
CA GLY A 183 33.96 12.68 -5.04
C GLY A 183 32.81 12.54 -6.02
N PHE A 184 33.01 11.71 -7.03
CA PHE A 184 32.00 11.45 -8.03
C PHE A 184 32.01 10.00 -8.50
N TYR A 185 30.82 9.49 -8.79
CA TYR A 185 30.63 8.23 -9.47
C TYR A 185 30.58 8.42 -10.98
N LEU A 186 31.39 7.63 -11.69
CA LEU A 186 31.36 7.53 -13.14
C LEU A 186 30.78 6.16 -13.53
N LEU A 187 29.78 6.18 -14.40
CA LEU A 187 29.25 4.99 -15.04
C LEU A 187 30.12 4.67 -16.26
N ILE A 188 30.96 3.64 -16.15
CA ILE A 188 31.92 3.23 -17.19
C ILE A 188 31.37 1.97 -17.86
N LYS A 189 31.49 1.83 -19.19
CA LYS A 189 31.12 0.59 -19.89
C LYS A 189 32.03 -0.55 -19.44
N ASP A 190 31.43 -1.68 -19.11
CA ASP A 190 32.14 -2.91 -18.77
C ASP A 190 32.82 -3.46 -20.04
N PRO A 191 34.15 -3.62 -20.05
CA PRO A 191 34.85 -4.29 -21.14
C PRO A 191 34.39 -5.74 -21.37
N ALA A 192 33.94 -6.46 -20.33
CA ALA A 192 33.48 -7.85 -20.43
C ALA A 192 32.09 -7.97 -21.07
N ASN A 193 31.26 -6.92 -21.00
CA ASN A 193 29.92 -6.89 -21.61
C ASN A 193 29.96 -6.47 -23.10
N MET A 194 31.15 -6.26 -23.67
CA MET A 194 31.34 -6.01 -25.11
C MET A 194 31.63 -7.28 -25.92
N GLU A 195 31.97 -8.41 -25.27
CA GLU A 195 32.44 -9.62 -25.97
C GLU A 195 31.41 -10.77 -26.02
N PHE A 196 30.39 -10.74 -25.15
CA PHE A 196 29.23 -11.62 -25.25
C PHE A 196 27.99 -10.80 -25.59
N GLY A 197 27.61 -10.81 -26.87
CA GLY A 197 26.30 -10.35 -27.29
C GLY A 197 25.21 -11.21 -26.64
N GLU A 198 24.18 -10.54 -26.13
CA GLU A 198 22.86 -11.08 -25.77
C GLU A 198 22.92 -12.41 -24.98
N GLY A 199 23.05 -12.31 -23.66
CA GLY A 199 22.86 -13.45 -22.77
C GLY A 199 21.46 -14.05 -22.93
N GLU A 200 21.38 -15.38 -22.99
CA GLU A 200 20.15 -16.15 -23.22
C GLU A 200 19.02 -15.83 -22.21
N GLU A 201 19.34 -15.27 -21.04
CA GLU A 201 18.35 -14.80 -20.05
C GLU A 201 17.47 -13.63 -20.56
N GLU A 202 18.01 -12.75 -21.42
CA GLU A 202 17.23 -11.66 -22.03
C GLU A 202 16.37 -12.14 -23.21
N LYS A 203 16.68 -13.31 -23.80
CA LYS A 203 15.85 -13.92 -24.85
C LYS A 203 14.59 -14.56 -24.28
N GLU A 204 14.67 -15.25 -23.14
CA GLU A 204 13.48 -15.84 -22.52
C GLU A 204 12.48 -14.78 -22.04
N GLU A 205 12.93 -13.63 -21.51
CA GLU A 205 12.02 -12.53 -21.14
C GLU A 205 11.38 -11.82 -22.34
N LYS A 206 12.06 -11.78 -23.50
CA LYS A 206 11.49 -11.24 -24.74
C LYS A 206 10.54 -12.21 -25.41
N GLU A 207 10.87 -13.50 -25.47
CA GLU A 207 10.02 -14.52 -26.08
C GLU A 207 8.74 -14.77 -25.28
N ALA A 208 8.77 -14.64 -23.94
CA ALA A 208 7.57 -14.74 -23.11
C ALA A 208 6.63 -13.52 -23.22
N LYS A 209 7.13 -12.37 -23.70
CA LYS A 209 6.33 -11.14 -23.86
C LYS A 209 5.68 -11.01 -25.24
N ASP A 210 6.22 -11.66 -26.27
CA ASP A 210 5.71 -11.56 -27.63
C ASP A 210 4.42 -12.40 -27.86
N ASP A 211 4.12 -13.36 -26.97
CA ASP A 211 2.95 -14.25 -27.07
C ASP A 211 1.63 -13.67 -26.50
N MET A 212 1.64 -12.40 -26.03
CA MET A 212 0.41 -11.68 -25.60
C MET A 212 0.34 -10.25 -26.15
N ARG A 213 0.74 -10.04 -27.40
CA ARG A 213 0.66 -8.70 -28.02
C ARG A 213 -0.75 -8.39 -28.54
N MET A 214 -1.52 -7.64 -27.75
CA MET A 214 -2.53 -6.70 -28.27
C MET A 214 -2.21 -5.30 -27.73
N GLU A 215 -1.57 -4.51 -28.60
CA GLU A 215 -1.53 -3.05 -28.70
C GLU A 215 -1.40 -2.22 -27.41
N GLU A 216 -0.16 -1.97 -27.01
CA GLU A 216 0.29 -0.62 -26.62
C GLU A 216 1.73 -0.45 -27.15
N GLU A 217 1.95 0.49 -28.07
CA GLU A 217 3.29 0.92 -28.45
C GLU A 217 3.87 1.76 -27.30
N GLU A 218 4.31 1.10 -26.22
CA GLU A 218 5.31 1.70 -25.34
C GLU A 218 6.63 1.69 -26.11
N ALA A 219 7.17 2.88 -26.37
CA ALA A 219 8.54 3.02 -26.82
C ALA A 219 9.44 2.33 -25.78
N GLU A 220 9.95 1.14 -26.09
CA GLU A 220 10.98 0.50 -25.27
C GLU A 220 12.15 1.48 -25.16
N GLU A 221 12.28 2.12 -24.00
CA GLU A 221 13.38 3.01 -23.69
C GLU A 221 14.65 2.14 -23.63
N PHE A 222 15.36 2.08 -24.76
CA PHE A 222 16.62 1.34 -24.90
C PHE A 222 17.53 1.69 -23.72
N ASP A 223 17.87 0.70 -22.90
CA ASP A 223 18.63 0.96 -21.67
C ASP A 223 20.08 1.32 -22.00
N GLU A 224 20.34 2.63 -22.18
CA GLU A 224 21.69 3.15 -22.39
C GLU A 224 22.65 2.85 -21.21
N THR A 225 22.15 2.34 -20.07
CA THR A 225 22.95 2.00 -18.88
C THR A 225 23.25 0.50 -18.77
N ALA A 226 22.69 -0.32 -19.66
CA ALA A 226 23.03 -1.74 -19.78
C ALA A 226 24.55 -1.87 -20.02
N GLY A 227 25.20 -2.71 -19.22
CA GLY A 227 26.65 -2.89 -19.24
C GLY A 227 27.49 -1.72 -18.68
N LYS A 228 26.92 -0.69 -18.03
CA LYS A 228 27.72 0.34 -17.33
C LYS A 228 27.89 0.03 -15.83
N VAL A 229 29.12 -0.02 -15.34
CA VAL A 229 29.49 -0.21 -13.93
C VAL A 229 29.81 1.13 -13.27
N ALA A 230 29.30 1.35 -12.05
CA ALA A 230 29.59 2.56 -11.27
C ALA A 230 30.95 2.45 -10.58
N THR A 231 31.86 3.37 -10.88
CA THR A 231 33.18 3.46 -10.23
C THR A 231 33.28 4.74 -9.40
N TRP A 232 33.62 4.61 -8.12
CA TRP A 232 33.86 5.76 -7.23
C TRP A 232 35.21 6.40 -7.51
N ARG A 233 35.25 7.73 -7.64
CA ARG A 233 36.49 8.52 -7.71
C ARG A 233 36.50 9.57 -6.61
N ALA A 234 37.24 9.28 -5.55
CA ALA A 234 37.52 10.22 -4.48
C ALA A 234 38.25 11.46 -5.02
N ARG A 235 37.87 12.66 -4.56
CA ARG A 235 38.58 13.90 -4.89
C ARG A 235 39.33 14.45 -3.71
N ASN A 236 38.64 14.65 -2.59
CA ASN A 236 39.24 15.12 -1.36
C ASN A 236 38.64 14.40 -0.15
N VAL A 237 39.37 14.49 0.95
CA VAL A 237 38.90 14.14 2.30
C VAL A 237 38.97 15.40 3.14
N THR A 238 37.86 15.78 3.76
CA THR A 238 37.71 16.98 4.58
C THR A 238 37.15 16.61 5.95
N ALA A 239 37.20 17.55 6.89
CA ALA A 239 36.28 17.47 8.03
C ALA A 239 34.83 17.53 7.53
N TYR A 240 33.88 17.04 8.33
CA TYR A 240 32.47 17.13 8.01
C TYR A 240 32.06 18.59 7.80
N MET A 241 31.48 18.86 6.63
CA MET A 241 31.02 20.17 6.21
C MET A 241 29.63 20.01 5.61
N ALA A 242 28.59 20.52 6.30
CA ALA A 242 27.20 20.35 5.89
C ALA A 242 26.90 21.00 4.52
N GLU A 243 27.64 22.06 4.18
CA GLU A 243 27.56 22.77 2.90
C GLU A 243 27.96 21.92 1.68
N PHE A 244 28.66 20.79 1.88
CA PHE A 244 29.03 19.87 0.81
C PHE A 244 28.08 18.68 0.66
N LEU A 245 27.01 18.64 1.46
CA LEU A 245 25.98 17.62 1.28
C LEU A 245 25.24 17.87 -0.05
N PRO A 246 25.02 16.81 -0.85
CA PRO A 246 24.15 16.88 -2.02
C PRO A 246 22.74 17.33 -1.66
N GLN A 247 21.97 17.75 -2.66
CA GLN A 247 20.58 18.14 -2.47
C GLN A 247 19.75 16.98 -1.89
N GLU A 248 18.81 17.33 -1.01
CA GLU A 248 17.82 16.40 -0.48
C GLU A 248 16.79 16.03 -1.56
N PRO A 249 16.23 14.80 -1.49
CA PRO A 249 15.21 14.38 -2.42
C PRO A 249 13.90 15.15 -2.20
N VAL A 250 13.35 15.69 -3.28
CA VAL A 250 12.08 16.42 -3.28
C VAL A 250 10.95 15.45 -3.67
N PRO A 251 9.74 15.58 -3.08
CA PRO A 251 8.58 14.81 -3.51
C PRO A 251 8.33 14.93 -5.02
N LEU A 252 8.13 13.80 -5.69
CA LEU A 252 7.70 13.81 -7.09
C LEU A 252 6.22 14.22 -7.14
N PRO A 253 5.84 15.16 -8.01
CA PRO A 253 4.44 15.50 -8.20
C PRO A 253 3.71 14.28 -8.79
N VAL A 254 2.80 13.70 -8.00
CA VAL A 254 1.91 12.64 -8.47
C VAL A 254 0.68 13.31 -9.05
N HIS A 255 0.58 13.33 -10.38
CA HIS A 255 -0.63 13.81 -11.05
C HIS A 255 -1.66 12.68 -11.06
N ASP A 256 -2.53 12.69 -10.07
CA ASP A 256 -3.74 11.91 -10.10
C ASP A 256 -4.77 12.62 -10.99
N SER A 257 -5.32 11.91 -11.97
CA SER A 257 -6.52 12.36 -12.67
C SER A 257 -7.60 12.67 -11.63
N VAL A 258 -8.18 13.86 -11.73
CA VAL A 258 -9.23 14.36 -10.83
C VAL A 258 -10.30 13.26 -10.69
N PRO A 259 -10.74 12.92 -9.47
CA PRO A 259 -11.87 12.01 -9.29
C PRO A 259 -13.03 12.52 -10.17
N SER A 260 -13.57 11.65 -11.01
CA SER A 260 -14.78 11.99 -11.77
C SER A 260 -15.88 12.38 -10.78
N LEU A 261 -16.64 13.44 -11.03
CA LEU A 261 -17.80 13.87 -10.21
C LEU A 261 -18.84 12.75 -9.97
N THR A 262 -18.74 11.63 -10.68
CA THR A 262 -19.52 10.42 -10.42
C THR A 262 -19.05 9.63 -9.18
N ASP A 263 -17.93 10.01 -8.56
CA ASP A 263 -17.37 9.41 -7.35
C ASP A 263 -17.83 10.07 -6.03
N GLU A 264 -18.86 10.92 -6.03
CA GLU A 264 -19.40 11.44 -4.76
C GLU A 264 -20.76 10.85 -4.36
N SER A 265 -21.39 10.05 -5.22
CA SER A 265 -22.78 9.62 -5.00
C SER A 265 -23.00 8.47 -4.01
N CYS A 266 -22.01 8.08 -3.21
CA CYS A 266 -22.17 7.07 -2.15
C CYS A 266 -21.60 7.50 -0.79
N VAL A 267 -21.15 8.75 -0.65
CA VAL A 267 -20.80 9.29 0.66
C VAL A 267 -22.12 9.67 1.34
N LEU A 268 -22.44 8.92 2.40
CA LEU A 268 -23.37 9.27 3.48
C LEU A 268 -24.33 10.41 3.16
N THR A 269 -25.54 10.06 2.73
CA THR A 269 -26.69 10.83 3.21
C THR A 269 -26.68 10.64 4.73
N GLU A 270 -26.03 11.56 5.44
CA GLU A 270 -26.42 11.84 6.81
C GLU A 270 -27.91 12.11 6.75
N LEU A 271 -28.70 11.11 7.17
CA LEU A 271 -30.05 11.35 7.61
C LEU A 271 -29.92 12.27 8.83
N GLN A 272 -29.93 13.57 8.58
CA GLN A 272 -30.32 14.56 9.57
C GLN A 272 -31.74 14.18 9.99
N PHE A 273 -31.83 13.45 11.10
CA PHE A 273 -33.05 13.44 11.88
C PHE A 273 -33.19 14.84 12.45
N ASP A 274 -34.06 15.64 11.85
CA ASP A 274 -34.56 16.87 12.45
C ASP A 274 -35.11 16.50 13.84
N GLN A 275 -34.42 16.96 14.89
CA GLN A 275 -35.00 16.97 16.21
C GLN A 275 -36.25 17.86 16.16
N PRO A 276 -37.41 17.38 16.63
CA PRO A 276 -38.59 18.25 16.71
C PRO A 276 -38.26 19.43 17.62
N SER A 277 -38.54 20.62 17.09
CA SER A 277 -38.40 21.90 17.77
C SER A 277 -39.28 21.94 19.01
N ILE A 278 -38.64 21.92 20.18
CA ILE A 278 -39.28 22.30 21.44
C ILE A 278 -38.73 23.67 21.81
N SER A 279 -39.60 24.67 21.72
CA SER A 279 -39.37 26.03 22.21
C SER A 279 -39.15 26.01 23.74
N PRO A 280 -38.21 26.80 24.28
CA PRO A 280 -38.05 26.91 25.72
C PRO A 280 -39.11 27.85 26.29
N GLU A 281 -40.10 27.28 26.97
CA GLU A 281 -40.81 27.98 28.04
C GLU A 281 -40.11 27.66 29.37
N GLU A 282 -40.07 28.67 30.25
CA GLU A 282 -39.27 28.76 31.45
C GLU A 282 -39.68 27.81 32.59
N GLU A 283 -38.73 27.64 33.51
CA GLU A 283 -38.84 27.26 34.93
C GLU A 283 -38.99 25.78 35.33
N GLY A 284 -38.02 25.31 36.14
CA GLY A 284 -38.27 24.37 37.24
C GLY A 284 -37.30 23.19 37.40
N GLY A 285 -36.29 23.37 38.26
CA GLY A 285 -35.91 22.44 39.35
C GLY A 285 -35.52 20.97 39.09
N ASP A 286 -34.40 20.62 39.74
CA ASP A 286 -33.99 19.31 40.30
C ASP A 286 -33.48 18.16 39.41
N ASP A 287 -32.26 17.75 39.80
CA ASP A 287 -31.74 16.39 39.94
C ASP A 287 -31.82 15.41 38.76
N ASN A 288 -30.66 15.08 38.16
CA ASN A 288 -30.10 13.72 38.22
C ASN A 288 -28.70 13.60 37.57
N ASP A 289 -27.64 13.82 38.33
CA ASP A 289 -26.24 13.53 37.92
C ASP A 289 -25.78 12.14 38.43
N SER A 290 -26.65 11.12 38.32
CA SER A 290 -26.43 9.79 38.92
C SER A 290 -25.71 8.78 38.01
N TRP A 291 -25.32 9.13 36.78
CA TRP A 291 -24.67 8.19 35.85
C TRP A 291 -23.13 8.34 35.79
N LEU A 292 -22.60 9.53 36.08
CA LEU A 292 -21.15 9.78 36.04
C LEU A 292 -20.42 9.26 37.29
N LEU A 293 -21.10 9.17 38.44
CA LEU A 293 -20.53 8.62 39.68
C LEU A 293 -20.42 7.09 39.67
N HIS A 294 -21.30 6.38 38.95
CA HIS A 294 -21.28 4.91 38.92
C HIS A 294 -20.17 4.34 38.02
N ARG A 295 -19.68 5.11 37.05
CA ARG A 295 -18.60 4.68 36.15
C ARG A 295 -17.22 4.79 36.80
N GLN A 296 -17.05 5.70 37.77
CA GLN A 296 -15.76 5.93 38.42
C GLN A 296 -15.49 4.94 39.56
N GLN A 297 -16.52 4.50 40.29
CA GLN A 297 -16.38 3.45 41.32
C GLN A 297 -16.05 2.05 40.75
N PHE A 298 -16.50 1.73 39.53
CA PHE A 298 -16.21 0.42 38.93
C PHE A 298 -14.74 0.27 38.49
N LEU A 299 -14.06 1.36 38.14
CA LEU A 299 -12.66 1.33 37.71
C LEU A 299 -11.68 1.22 38.89
N GLU A 300 -11.99 1.86 40.03
CA GLU A 300 -11.17 1.78 41.24
C GLU A 300 -11.25 0.41 41.94
N GLU A 301 -12.40 -0.28 41.87
CA GLU A 301 -12.52 -1.65 42.43
C GLU A 301 -11.82 -2.73 41.61
N THR A 302 -11.60 -2.50 40.31
CA THR A 302 -10.88 -3.45 39.44
C THR A 302 -9.36 -3.36 39.59
N GLU A 303 -8.81 -2.17 39.83
CA GLU A 303 -7.36 -2.00 40.03
C GLU A 303 -6.87 -2.53 41.38
N GLN A 304 -7.72 -2.51 42.42
CA GLN A 304 -7.36 -3.04 43.74
C GLN A 304 -7.35 -4.59 43.80
N LYS A 305 -8.07 -5.27 42.90
CA LYS A 305 -8.14 -6.76 42.88
C LYS A 305 -6.99 -7.43 42.14
N ASP A 306 -6.29 -6.72 41.26
CA ASP A 306 -5.14 -7.26 40.53
C ASP A 306 -3.80 -7.03 41.27
N ALA A 307 -3.78 -6.17 42.29
CA ALA A 307 -2.59 -5.95 43.14
C ALA A 307 -2.40 -6.99 44.26
N ASP A 308 -3.44 -7.73 44.64
CA ASP A 308 -3.39 -8.74 45.73
C ASP A 308 -3.15 -10.19 45.23
N LYS A 309 -2.75 -10.36 43.96
CA LYS A 309 -2.44 -11.67 43.36
C LYS A 309 -1.03 -11.80 42.75
N ALA A 310 -0.12 -10.87 43.04
CA ALA A 310 1.30 -10.95 42.72
C ALA A 310 2.14 -11.18 43.98
#